data_AF-A0A2W0H8Y5-F1
#
_entry.id   AF-A0A2W0H8Y5-F1
#
_cell.length_a   1.000
_cell.length_b   1.000
_cell.length_c   1.000
_cell.angle_alpha   90.00
_cell.angle_beta   90.00
_cell.angle_gamma   90.00
#
_symmetry.space_group_name_H-M   'P 1'
#
loop_
_entity.id
_entity.type
_entity.pdbx_description
1 polymer ?
#
loop_
_entity_poly.entity_id
_entity_poly.type
_entity_poly.pdbx_seq_one_letter_code
_entity_poly.pdbx_strand_id
1 'polypeptide(L)'
;MMEELLFVYGTLRKGDVNHFYLNGFDCVREQAWMQGTLYDTGLGYPAADTQGKAKVYGELYRIPKEQWEALHQLEGYDGSGTSLYVPETVMVSTDTGKMKASVYIAGSERLKKEAIECGDWLRKQFEAENEDTFLYFAYGSCMDKERIREAGMENHFQEITGCSLDGYLLRFTIASKRDGKGRADLVEEGKSCEGLLYRVNRDALEYLYRREGVHAGSYRPAFVNVQSHNGPDLTKVLTFLVRDKSPAEIPPPDHYALEILRGGKGWLSETYLSSLETHIHSLQFQNKSHGEV
;
A
#
# COMPACT_ATOMS: atom_id res chain seq x y z
N MET A 1 -29.64 3.45 -5.49
CA MET A 1 -28.95 4.75 -5.46
C MET A 1 -27.47 4.43 -5.31
N MET A 2 -26.61 5.08 -6.08
CA MET A 2 -25.16 4.92 -5.91
C MET A 2 -24.73 5.55 -4.59
N GLU A 3 -23.75 4.92 -3.93
CA GLU A 3 -23.08 5.54 -2.78
C GLU A 3 -22.27 6.76 -3.23
N GLU A 4 -21.90 7.63 -2.30
CA GLU A 4 -21.02 8.78 -2.58
C GLU A 4 -19.57 8.35 -2.91
N LEU A 5 -19.19 7.15 -2.44
CA LEU A 5 -17.85 6.60 -2.62
C LEU A 5 -17.84 5.54 -3.73
N LEU A 6 -16.78 5.55 -4.52
CA LEU A 6 -16.41 4.53 -5.49
C LEU A 6 -15.15 3.81 -5.01
N PHE A 7 -15.21 2.48 -4.94
CA PHE A 7 -14.05 1.63 -4.75
C PHE A 7 -13.52 1.16 -6.10
N VAL A 8 -12.25 1.46 -6.37
CA VAL A 8 -11.57 1.06 -7.62
C VAL A 8 -10.41 0.12 -7.31
N TYR A 9 -10.35 -1.00 -8.02
CA TYR A 9 -9.35 -2.06 -7.79
C TYR A 9 -8.46 -2.34 -9.01
N GLY A 10 -8.74 -1.71 -10.16
CA GLY A 10 -8.11 -1.99 -11.45
C GLY A 10 -7.60 -0.73 -12.14
N THR A 11 -7.90 -0.59 -13.42
CA THR A 11 -7.30 0.44 -14.30
C THR A 11 -7.58 1.89 -13.90
N LEU A 12 -8.56 2.13 -13.04
CA LEU A 12 -8.88 3.46 -12.50
C LEU A 12 -7.97 3.86 -11.31
N ARG A 13 -7.21 2.93 -10.75
CA ARG A 13 -6.27 3.19 -9.65
C ARG A 13 -5.15 4.12 -10.07
N LYS A 14 -4.65 4.90 -9.11
CA LYS A 14 -3.58 5.88 -9.31
C LYS A 14 -2.35 5.23 -9.91
N GLY A 15 -1.85 5.82 -11.00
CA GLY A 15 -0.69 5.31 -11.74
C GLY A 15 -1.00 4.24 -12.79
N ASP A 16 -2.26 3.85 -12.98
CA ASP A 16 -2.69 2.97 -14.09
C ASP A 16 -3.38 3.75 -15.21
N VAL A 17 -3.59 3.08 -16.35
CA VAL A 17 -3.90 3.69 -17.65
C VAL A 17 -5.19 4.50 -17.71
N ASN A 18 -6.20 4.16 -16.90
CA ASN A 18 -7.50 4.84 -16.89
C ASN A 18 -7.66 5.79 -15.69
N HIS A 19 -6.63 5.98 -14.86
CA HIS A 19 -6.73 6.87 -13.70
C HIS A 19 -7.14 8.30 -14.05
N PHE A 20 -6.81 8.76 -15.26
CA PHE A 20 -7.11 10.12 -15.70
C PHE A 20 -8.60 10.48 -15.66
N TYR A 21 -9.51 9.50 -15.70
CA TYR A 21 -10.95 9.71 -15.52
C TYR A 21 -11.32 10.13 -14.09
N LEU A 22 -10.46 9.86 -13.11
CA LEU A 22 -10.63 10.24 -11.71
C LEU A 22 -9.82 11.48 -11.32
N ASN A 23 -9.09 12.08 -12.26
CA ASN A 23 -8.32 13.30 -12.00
C ASN A 23 -9.24 14.42 -11.48
N GLY A 24 -8.87 15.01 -10.35
CA GLY A 24 -9.63 16.08 -9.70
C GLY A 24 -10.72 15.59 -8.75
N PHE A 25 -11.00 14.29 -8.66
CA PHE A 25 -11.81 13.73 -7.58
C PHE A 25 -10.98 13.51 -6.31
N ASP A 26 -11.65 13.61 -5.17
CA ASP A 26 -11.03 13.41 -3.86
C ASP A 26 -10.74 11.92 -3.64
N CYS A 27 -9.46 11.56 -3.61
CA CYS A 27 -9.01 10.25 -3.20
C CYS A 27 -9.10 10.16 -1.68
N VAL A 28 -10.19 9.58 -1.20
CA VAL A 28 -10.48 9.48 0.23
C VAL A 28 -9.51 8.53 0.91
N ARG A 29 -9.18 7.39 0.29
CA ARG A 29 -8.17 6.45 0.78
C ARG A 29 -7.43 5.79 -0.36
N GLU A 30 -6.11 5.81 -0.29
CA GLU A 30 -5.21 5.10 -1.18
C GLU A 30 -5.06 3.61 -0.79
N GLN A 31 -5.27 3.26 0.48
CA GLN A 31 -5.16 1.88 0.97
C GLN A 31 -6.51 1.37 1.48
N ALA A 32 -7.23 0.70 0.59
CA ALA A 32 -8.52 0.10 0.90
C ALA A 32 -8.62 -1.34 0.38
N TRP A 33 -9.52 -2.13 0.96
CA TRP A 33 -9.81 -3.47 0.44
C TRP A 33 -11.25 -3.91 0.72
N MET A 34 -11.76 -4.77 -0.15
CA MET A 34 -13.01 -5.51 0.04
C MET A 34 -12.76 -7.02 0.09
N GLN A 35 -13.74 -7.80 0.54
CA GLN A 35 -13.71 -9.25 0.39
C GLN A 35 -14.18 -9.63 -1.02
N GLY A 36 -13.45 -10.52 -1.67
CA GLY A 36 -13.77 -10.95 -3.02
C GLY A 36 -12.68 -11.78 -3.66
N THR A 37 -12.77 -11.92 -4.97
CA THR A 37 -11.72 -12.49 -5.82
C THR A 37 -11.42 -11.53 -6.95
N LEU A 38 -10.13 -11.27 -7.19
CA LEU A 38 -9.67 -10.47 -8.33
C LEU A 38 -9.21 -11.41 -9.44
N TYR A 39 -9.51 -11.07 -10.69
CA TYR A 39 -9.17 -11.86 -11.86
C TYR A 39 -8.46 -11.02 -12.92
N ASP A 40 -7.49 -11.62 -13.59
CA ASP A 40 -7.00 -11.14 -14.88
C ASP A 40 -7.97 -11.61 -15.97
N THR A 41 -8.50 -10.66 -16.75
CA THR A 41 -9.40 -10.96 -17.88
C THR A 41 -8.63 -11.43 -19.12
N GLY A 42 -7.30 -11.27 -19.14
CA GLY A 42 -6.45 -11.43 -20.32
C GLY A 42 -6.66 -10.36 -21.39
N LEU A 43 -7.38 -9.27 -21.08
CA LEU A 43 -7.68 -8.17 -21.99
C LEU A 43 -6.99 -6.86 -21.60
N GLY A 44 -6.06 -6.91 -20.63
CA GLY A 44 -5.32 -5.74 -20.14
C GLY A 44 -6.01 -4.96 -19.02
N TYR A 45 -7.11 -5.48 -18.47
CA TYR A 45 -7.82 -4.90 -17.32
C TYR A 45 -8.34 -6.03 -16.41
N PRO A 46 -8.51 -5.79 -15.09
CA PRO A 46 -8.98 -6.83 -14.18
C PRO A 46 -10.50 -6.85 -14.03
N ALA A 47 -11.03 -7.92 -13.48
CA ALA A 47 -12.41 -7.98 -13.00
C ALA A 47 -12.46 -8.53 -11.57
N ALA A 48 -13.49 -8.19 -10.80
CA ALA A 48 -13.68 -8.69 -9.45
C ALA A 48 -15.08 -9.27 -9.24
N ASP A 49 -15.21 -10.15 -8.25
CA ASP A 49 -16.49 -10.52 -7.63
C ASP A 49 -16.45 -10.36 -6.11
N THR A 50 -17.63 -10.44 -5.49
CA THR A 50 -17.86 -10.30 -4.04
C THR A 50 -18.05 -11.64 -3.32
N GLN A 51 -17.81 -12.78 -3.98
CA GLN A 51 -18.08 -14.11 -3.43
C GLN A 51 -16.88 -14.71 -2.68
N GLY A 52 -15.67 -14.24 -3.00
CA GLY A 52 -14.43 -14.68 -2.35
C GLY A 52 -14.24 -14.14 -0.93
N LYS A 53 -13.38 -14.82 -0.15
CA LYS A 53 -12.95 -14.38 1.19
C LYS A 53 -11.59 -13.67 1.19
N ALA A 54 -10.90 -13.65 0.04
CA ALA A 54 -9.61 -12.98 -0.10
C ALA A 54 -9.81 -11.45 -0.10
N LYS A 55 -8.71 -10.72 0.11
CA LYS A 55 -8.72 -9.25 0.04
C LYS A 55 -8.51 -8.84 -1.42
N VAL A 56 -9.40 -8.02 -1.97
CA VAL A 56 -9.18 -7.28 -3.22
C VAL A 56 -8.77 -5.86 -2.83
N TYR A 57 -7.54 -5.48 -3.16
CA TYR A 57 -6.94 -4.20 -2.81
C TYR A 57 -7.24 -3.13 -3.85
N GLY A 58 -7.46 -1.91 -3.38
CA GLY A 58 -7.85 -0.79 -4.21
C GLY A 58 -7.86 0.53 -3.44
N GLU A 59 -8.54 1.51 -4.03
CA GLU A 59 -8.59 2.89 -3.58
C GLU A 59 -10.06 3.34 -3.47
N LEU A 60 -10.33 4.34 -2.63
CA LEU A 60 -11.64 4.95 -2.47
C LEU A 60 -11.63 6.38 -2.96
N TYR A 61 -12.57 6.71 -3.85
CA TYR A 61 -12.78 8.05 -4.36
C TYR A 61 -14.17 8.57 -4.02
N ARG A 62 -14.27 9.86 -3.72
CA ARG A 62 -15.57 10.54 -3.61
C ARG A 62 -16.00 11.01 -4.99
N ILE A 63 -17.19 10.56 -5.43
CA ILE A 63 -17.72 10.83 -6.76
C ILE A 63 -18.94 11.75 -6.66
N PRO A 64 -18.91 12.94 -7.29
CA PRO A 64 -20.07 13.81 -7.40
C PRO A 64 -21.24 13.09 -8.10
N LYS A 65 -22.46 13.37 -7.67
CA LYS A 65 -23.66 12.64 -8.16
C LYS A 65 -23.80 12.68 -9.68
N GLU A 66 -23.38 13.78 -10.30
CA GLU A 66 -23.47 14.06 -11.72
C GLU A 66 -22.51 13.21 -12.57
N GLN A 67 -21.48 12.61 -11.95
CA GLN A 67 -20.43 11.85 -12.66
C GLN A 67 -20.73 10.36 -12.78
N TRP A 68 -21.74 9.85 -12.06
CA TRP A 68 -22.08 8.42 -12.08
C TRP A 68 -22.50 7.89 -13.45
N GLU A 69 -23.20 8.70 -14.24
CA GLU A 69 -23.62 8.31 -15.59
C GLU A 69 -22.40 8.14 -16.52
N ALA A 70 -21.41 9.03 -16.41
CA ALA A 70 -20.17 8.90 -17.18
C ALA A 70 -19.38 7.65 -16.78
N LEU A 71 -19.36 7.31 -15.48
CA LEU A 71 -18.75 6.07 -14.99
C LEU A 71 -19.50 4.82 -15.48
N HIS A 72 -20.82 4.84 -15.52
CA HIS A 72 -21.61 3.73 -16.07
C HIS A 72 -21.24 3.46 -17.53
N GLN A 73 -21.14 4.51 -18.35
CA GLN A 73 -20.73 4.39 -19.75
C GLN A 73 -19.30 3.85 -19.90
N LEU A 74 -18.37 4.35 -19.08
CA LEU A 74 -16.97 3.91 -19.08
C LEU A 74 -16.85 2.41 -18.75
N GLU A 75 -17.58 1.95 -17.74
CA GLU A 75 -17.56 0.58 -17.24
C GLU A 75 -18.45 -0.37 -18.05
N GLY A 76 -19.05 0.12 -19.15
CA GLY A 76 -19.92 -0.68 -20.01
C GLY A 76 -21.19 -1.18 -19.29
N TYR A 77 -21.67 -0.41 -18.32
CA TYR A 77 -22.92 -0.67 -17.62
C TYR A 77 -24.09 0.03 -18.31
N ASP A 78 -25.04 -0.77 -18.80
CA ASP A 78 -26.25 -0.33 -19.49
C ASP A 78 -27.54 -0.78 -18.77
N GLY A 79 -27.39 -1.42 -17.59
CA GLY A 79 -28.51 -1.98 -16.82
C GLY A 79 -29.10 -3.26 -17.42
N SER A 80 -28.55 -3.76 -18.53
CA SER A 80 -28.99 -5.00 -19.17
C SER A 80 -28.29 -6.23 -18.54
N GLY A 81 -28.81 -7.42 -18.82
CA GLY A 81 -28.11 -8.67 -18.48
C GLY A 81 -26.80 -8.91 -19.25
N THR A 82 -26.42 -7.98 -20.13
CA THR A 82 -25.17 -8.01 -20.90
C THR A 82 -24.18 -6.91 -20.53
N SER A 83 -24.44 -6.15 -19.45
CA SER A 83 -23.50 -5.17 -18.92
C SER A 83 -22.12 -5.80 -18.68
N LEU A 84 -21.06 -5.08 -19.06
CA LEU A 84 -19.69 -5.55 -18.89
C LEU A 84 -19.34 -5.64 -17.40
N TYR A 85 -19.60 -4.56 -16.68
CA TYR A 85 -19.57 -4.51 -15.22
C TYR A 85 -20.92 -4.11 -14.65
N VAL A 86 -21.20 -4.58 -13.44
CA VAL A 86 -22.43 -4.26 -12.70
C VAL A 86 -22.04 -3.55 -11.40
N PRO A 87 -22.62 -2.37 -11.10
CA PRO A 87 -22.37 -1.70 -9.83
C PRO A 87 -23.03 -2.44 -8.67
N GLU A 88 -22.28 -2.65 -7.60
CA GLU A 88 -22.74 -3.23 -6.33
C GLU A 88 -22.29 -2.36 -5.15
N THR A 89 -23.09 -2.30 -4.09
CA THR A 89 -22.68 -1.66 -2.82
C THR A 89 -21.95 -2.66 -1.94
N VAL A 90 -20.71 -2.36 -1.57
CA VAL A 90 -19.88 -3.23 -0.72
C VAL A 90 -19.40 -2.50 0.53
N MET A 91 -19.01 -3.30 1.53
CA MET A 91 -18.34 -2.81 2.73
C MET A 91 -16.83 -2.86 2.54
N VAL A 92 -16.22 -1.70 2.34
CA VAL A 92 -14.77 -1.55 2.16
C VAL A 92 -14.11 -1.31 3.52
N SER A 93 -12.98 -1.97 3.76
CA SER A 93 -12.14 -1.76 4.94
C SER A 93 -10.91 -0.92 4.58
N THR A 94 -10.52 -0.03 5.49
CA THR A 94 -9.34 0.81 5.39
C THR A 94 -8.61 0.83 6.73
N ASP A 95 -7.45 1.46 6.79
CA ASP A 95 -6.68 1.60 8.04
C ASP A 95 -7.43 2.36 9.14
N THR A 96 -8.38 3.23 8.76
CA THR A 96 -9.14 4.07 9.70
C THR A 96 -10.59 3.62 9.90
N GLY A 97 -10.98 2.44 9.40
CA GLY A 97 -12.31 1.87 9.61
C GLY A 97 -12.98 1.36 8.33
N LYS A 98 -14.30 1.12 8.42
CA LYS A 98 -15.09 0.57 7.31
C LYS A 98 -16.00 1.63 6.70
N MET A 99 -16.14 1.63 5.38
CA MET A 99 -16.92 2.60 4.61
C MET A 99 -17.72 1.90 3.51
N LYS A 100 -18.99 2.31 3.31
CA LYS A 100 -19.81 1.80 2.20
C LYS A 100 -19.37 2.49 0.93
N ALA A 101 -19.18 1.72 -0.13
CA ALA A 101 -18.84 2.25 -1.45
C ALA A 101 -19.52 1.43 -2.53
N SER A 102 -19.72 2.05 -3.68
CA SER A 102 -20.08 1.34 -4.90
C SER A 102 -18.82 0.75 -5.54
N VAL A 103 -18.92 -0.42 -6.15
CA VAL A 103 -17.84 -1.07 -6.90
C VAL A 103 -18.43 -1.68 -8.17
N TYR A 104 -17.69 -1.65 -9.28
CA TYR A 104 -18.06 -2.33 -10.51
C TYR A 104 -17.54 -3.77 -10.49
N ILE A 105 -18.43 -4.76 -10.41
CA ILE A 105 -18.09 -6.20 -10.42
C ILE A 105 -18.29 -6.82 -11.80
N ALA A 106 -17.68 -7.96 -12.05
CA ALA A 106 -17.81 -8.69 -13.32
C ALA A 106 -19.28 -8.97 -13.66
N GLY A 107 -19.76 -8.46 -14.80
CA GLY A 107 -21.12 -8.72 -15.28
C GLY A 107 -21.31 -10.11 -15.90
N SER A 108 -20.22 -10.83 -16.18
CA SER A 108 -20.28 -12.21 -16.67
C SER A 108 -19.07 -13.06 -16.24
N GLU A 109 -19.27 -14.37 -16.16
CA GLU A 109 -18.21 -15.35 -15.87
C GLU A 109 -17.07 -15.33 -16.90
N ARG A 110 -17.29 -14.81 -18.11
CA ARG A 110 -16.26 -14.72 -19.16
C ARG A 110 -15.11 -13.79 -18.80
N LEU A 111 -15.33 -12.83 -17.91
CA LEU A 111 -14.29 -11.92 -17.42
C LEU A 111 -13.41 -12.57 -16.34
N LYS A 112 -13.88 -13.64 -15.70
CA LYS A 112 -13.19 -14.29 -14.58
C LYS A 112 -12.26 -15.40 -15.08
N LYS A 113 -11.21 -15.04 -15.84
CA LYS A 113 -10.33 -16.05 -16.45
C LYS A 113 -9.31 -16.64 -15.47
N GLU A 114 -8.41 -15.82 -14.94
CA GLU A 114 -7.34 -16.27 -14.05
C GLU A 114 -7.39 -15.50 -12.74
N ALA A 115 -7.47 -16.19 -11.61
CA ALA A 115 -7.49 -15.54 -10.31
C ALA A 115 -6.12 -14.94 -9.98
N ILE A 116 -6.11 -13.68 -9.55
CA ILE A 116 -4.92 -12.99 -9.07
C ILE A 116 -4.81 -13.24 -7.56
N GLU A 117 -3.99 -14.21 -7.17
CA GLU A 117 -3.90 -14.70 -5.78
C GLU A 117 -3.60 -13.61 -4.75
N CYS A 118 -2.77 -12.63 -5.12
CA CYS A 118 -2.40 -11.52 -4.24
C CYS A 118 -3.51 -10.47 -4.07
N GLY A 119 -4.54 -10.52 -4.92
CA GLY A 119 -5.68 -9.60 -4.89
C GLY A 119 -5.35 -8.14 -5.22
N ASP A 120 -4.17 -7.86 -5.78
CA ASP A 120 -3.71 -6.50 -6.09
C ASP A 120 -3.27 -6.41 -7.56
N TRP A 121 -4.05 -5.65 -8.35
CA TRP A 121 -3.80 -5.45 -9.78
C TRP A 121 -2.46 -4.76 -10.07
N LEU A 122 -2.10 -3.71 -9.31
CA LEU A 122 -0.86 -2.99 -9.51
C LEU A 122 0.35 -3.87 -9.19
N ARG A 123 0.23 -4.74 -8.18
CA ARG A 123 1.27 -5.74 -7.87
C ARG A 123 1.44 -6.72 -9.03
N LYS A 124 0.34 -7.25 -9.57
CA LYS A 124 0.39 -8.16 -10.72
C LYS A 124 1.08 -7.51 -11.91
N GLN A 125 0.72 -6.26 -12.23
CA GLN A 125 1.37 -5.51 -13.32
C GLN A 125 2.86 -5.35 -13.04
N PHE A 126 3.23 -4.89 -11.84
CA PHE A 126 4.61 -4.70 -11.42
C PHE A 126 5.47 -5.97 -11.49
N GLU A 127 4.91 -7.13 -11.11
CA GLU A 127 5.60 -8.43 -11.20
C GLU A 127 5.75 -8.91 -12.65
N ALA A 128 4.88 -8.47 -13.56
CA ALA A 128 4.95 -8.77 -15.00
C ALA A 128 5.81 -7.77 -15.80
N GLU A 129 6.20 -6.64 -15.21
CA GLU A 129 7.07 -5.65 -15.85
C GLU A 129 8.50 -6.20 -16.02
N ASN A 130 9.09 -5.93 -17.20
CA ASN A 130 10.45 -6.36 -17.56
C ASN A 130 11.48 -5.23 -17.38
N GLU A 131 11.24 -4.28 -16.47
CA GLU A 131 12.21 -3.20 -16.19
C GLU A 131 13.33 -3.70 -15.27
N ASP A 132 14.58 -3.39 -15.63
CA ASP A 132 15.78 -3.82 -14.86
C ASP A 132 15.86 -3.20 -13.46
N THR A 133 15.16 -2.09 -13.22
CA THR A 133 15.14 -1.42 -11.93
C THR A 133 13.74 -0.93 -11.57
N PHE A 134 13.49 -0.73 -10.28
CA PHE A 134 12.27 -0.11 -9.77
C PHE A 134 12.59 0.88 -8.63
N LEU A 135 11.62 1.74 -8.33
CA LEU A 135 11.71 2.66 -7.18
C LEU A 135 11.11 2.02 -5.93
N TYR A 136 11.83 2.13 -4.82
CA TYR A 136 11.44 1.57 -3.53
C TYR A 136 11.51 2.65 -2.44
N PHE A 137 10.38 2.91 -1.79
CA PHE A 137 10.27 3.81 -0.65
C PHE A 137 10.41 3.02 0.67
N ALA A 138 11.54 3.21 1.34
CA ALA A 138 11.82 2.65 2.65
C ALA A 138 11.53 3.68 3.75
N TYR A 139 10.75 3.29 4.75
CA TYR A 139 10.39 4.15 5.89
C TYR A 139 10.83 3.56 7.24
N GLY A 140 11.29 2.30 7.26
CA GLY A 140 11.70 1.57 8.47
C GLY A 140 13.17 1.15 8.42
N SER A 141 13.48 -0.04 8.96
CA SER A 141 14.87 -0.55 9.01
C SER A 141 15.55 -0.72 7.65
N CYS A 142 14.80 -0.73 6.55
CA CYS A 142 15.36 -0.78 5.20
C CYS A 142 15.98 0.56 4.76
N MET A 143 15.78 1.66 5.51
CA MET A 143 16.57 2.87 5.34
C MET A 143 18.04 2.65 5.74
N ASP A 144 18.31 1.63 6.55
CA ASP A 144 19.67 1.28 6.96
C ASP A 144 20.25 0.13 6.10
N LYS A 145 21.49 0.34 5.64
CA LYS A 145 22.17 -0.59 4.72
C LYS A 145 22.89 -1.74 5.41
N GLU A 146 23.05 -1.79 6.74
CA GLU A 146 23.83 -2.86 7.40
C GLU A 146 23.32 -4.24 7.02
N ARG A 147 22.01 -4.48 7.18
CA ARG A 147 21.39 -5.77 6.84
C ARG A 147 21.34 -6.05 5.34
N ILE A 148 21.28 -5.00 4.52
CA ILE A 148 21.35 -5.13 3.05
C ILE A 148 22.76 -5.59 2.64
N ARG A 149 23.80 -5.03 3.28
CA ARG A 149 25.21 -5.41 3.07
C ARG A 149 25.52 -6.81 3.59
N GLU A 150 25.06 -7.16 4.80
CA GLU A 150 25.21 -8.51 5.36
C GLU A 150 24.58 -9.59 4.47
N ALA A 151 23.49 -9.25 3.78
CA ALA A 151 22.85 -10.13 2.80
C ALA A 151 23.56 -10.16 1.43
N GLY A 152 24.64 -9.41 1.23
CA GLY A 152 25.35 -9.29 -0.05
C GLY A 152 24.60 -8.52 -1.12
N MET A 153 23.58 -7.73 -0.74
CA MET A 153 22.67 -7.07 -1.68
C MET A 153 22.98 -5.60 -1.93
N GLU A 154 23.97 -5.00 -1.24
CA GLU A 154 24.25 -3.56 -1.28
C GLU A 154 24.36 -2.98 -2.69
N ASN A 155 25.02 -3.68 -3.62
CA ASN A 155 25.19 -3.22 -5.00
C ASN A 155 23.89 -3.12 -5.82
N HIS A 156 22.79 -3.69 -5.32
CA HIS A 156 21.48 -3.62 -5.95
C HIS A 156 20.67 -2.40 -5.49
N PHE A 157 21.14 -1.66 -4.48
CA PHE A 157 20.41 -0.54 -3.88
C PHE A 157 21.18 0.76 -4.08
N GLN A 158 20.62 1.66 -4.89
CA GLN A 158 21.12 3.02 -5.06
C GLN A 158 20.23 3.98 -4.28
N GLU A 159 20.77 4.66 -3.28
CA GLU A 159 20.08 5.75 -2.57
C GLU A 159 19.87 6.93 -3.52
N ILE A 160 18.65 7.48 -3.58
CA ILE A 160 18.29 8.57 -4.50
C ILE A 160 18.09 9.87 -3.73
N THR A 161 17.13 9.91 -2.80
CA THR A 161 16.76 11.13 -2.05
C THR A 161 15.85 10.78 -0.88
N GLY A 162 15.80 11.66 0.12
CA GLY A 162 14.70 11.69 1.08
C GLY A 162 13.38 12.06 0.38
N CYS A 163 12.29 11.51 0.90
CA CYS A 163 10.94 11.69 0.38
C CYS A 163 9.94 11.87 1.52
N SER A 164 8.87 12.62 1.24
CA SER A 164 7.68 12.72 2.09
C SER A 164 6.51 11.93 1.47
N LEU A 165 5.69 11.32 2.31
CA LEU A 165 4.50 10.57 1.97
C LEU A 165 3.33 11.12 2.78
N ASP A 166 2.49 11.91 2.14
CA ASP A 166 1.37 12.61 2.78
C ASP A 166 0.19 11.68 3.09
N GLY A 167 -0.47 11.93 4.21
CA GLY A 167 -1.61 11.15 4.68
C GLY A 167 -1.25 9.88 5.45
N TYR A 168 0.05 9.62 5.67
CA TYR A 168 0.52 8.44 6.40
C TYR A 168 1.33 8.81 7.64
N LEU A 169 1.37 7.88 8.59
CA LEU A 169 2.26 7.92 9.73
C LEU A 169 2.98 6.58 9.91
N LEU A 170 4.23 6.66 10.36
CA LEU A 170 4.99 5.49 10.80
C LEU A 170 4.43 5.01 12.14
N ARG A 171 4.07 3.73 12.19
CA ARG A 171 3.53 3.03 13.36
C ARG A 171 4.21 1.68 13.56
N PHE A 172 4.01 1.04 14.69
CA PHE A 172 4.49 -0.32 14.96
C PHE A 172 3.35 -1.32 15.11
N THR A 173 2.73 -1.70 13.99
CA THR A 173 1.45 -2.45 13.97
C THR A 173 1.61 -3.96 13.81
N ILE A 174 2.83 -4.51 13.83
CA ILE A 174 3.03 -5.97 13.77
C ILE A 174 4.10 -6.41 14.77
N ALA A 175 3.84 -7.53 15.45
CA ALA A 175 4.85 -8.22 16.24
C ALA A 175 5.64 -9.18 15.36
N SER A 176 6.97 -9.05 15.40
CA SER A 176 7.86 -10.03 14.80
C SER A 176 7.67 -11.40 15.47
N LYS A 177 7.52 -12.45 14.66
CA LYS A 177 7.39 -13.83 15.16
C LYS A 177 8.65 -14.33 15.90
N ARG A 178 9.79 -13.63 15.76
CA ARG A 178 11.07 -14.03 16.35
C ARG A 178 11.23 -13.59 17.80
N ASP A 179 10.78 -12.38 18.13
CA ASP A 179 11.02 -11.73 19.41
C ASP A 179 9.75 -11.11 20.04
N GLY A 180 8.61 -11.17 19.34
CA GLY A 180 7.34 -10.61 19.78
C GLY A 180 7.32 -9.07 19.83
N LYS A 181 8.33 -8.40 19.27
CA LYS A 181 8.46 -6.93 19.34
C LYS A 181 7.96 -6.26 18.07
N GLY A 182 7.60 -4.98 18.18
CA GLY A 182 7.05 -4.19 17.09
C GLY A 182 7.98 -4.08 15.89
N ARG A 183 7.41 -4.03 14.70
CA ARG A 183 8.09 -3.64 13.45
C ARG A 183 7.30 -2.53 12.77
N ALA A 184 8.03 -1.72 12.01
CA ALA A 184 7.50 -0.49 11.42
C ALA A 184 6.45 -0.80 10.34
N ASP A 185 5.44 0.03 10.24
CA ASP A 185 4.37 0.01 9.26
C ASP A 185 4.05 1.45 8.86
N LEU A 186 3.46 1.65 7.68
CA LEU A 186 2.80 2.90 7.33
C LEU A 186 1.30 2.71 7.49
N VAL A 187 0.70 3.53 8.34
CA VAL A 187 -0.76 3.58 8.52
C VAL A 187 -1.27 4.81 7.81
N GLU A 188 -2.30 4.65 6.97
CA GLU A 188 -2.94 5.74 6.24
C GLU A 188 -3.81 6.59 7.18
N GLU A 189 -3.13 7.32 8.05
CA GLU A 189 -3.67 8.27 8.99
C GLU A 189 -2.71 9.44 9.16
N GLY A 190 -3.24 10.61 9.53
CA GLY A 190 -2.43 11.74 9.95
C GLY A 190 -1.90 12.59 8.80
N LYS A 191 -0.72 13.20 9.02
CA LYS A 191 -0.20 14.27 8.15
C LYS A 191 0.77 13.79 7.10
N SER A 192 1.94 13.28 7.51
CA SER A 192 2.99 12.88 6.57
C SER A 192 4.01 11.99 7.26
N CYS A 193 4.60 11.07 6.50
CA CYS A 193 5.71 10.23 6.88
C CYS A 193 6.90 10.56 5.98
N GLU A 194 8.11 10.60 6.53
CA GLU A 194 9.31 10.70 5.71
C GLU A 194 10.00 9.35 5.56
N GLY A 195 10.71 9.15 4.45
CA GLY A 195 11.46 7.94 4.17
C GLY A 195 12.56 8.18 3.13
N LEU A 196 13.30 7.12 2.82
CA LEU A 196 14.37 7.09 1.84
C LEU A 196 13.91 6.39 0.57
N LEU A 197 14.10 7.04 -0.56
CA LEU A 197 13.89 6.46 -1.87
C LEU A 197 15.15 5.78 -2.39
N TYR A 198 15.00 4.51 -2.78
CA TYR A 198 16.02 3.76 -3.51
C TYR A 198 15.59 3.54 -4.96
N ARG A 199 16.58 3.51 -5.86
CA ARG A 199 16.49 2.75 -7.11
C ARG A 199 17.08 1.37 -6.86
N VAL A 200 16.31 0.33 -7.14
CA VAL A 200 16.66 -1.05 -6.82
C VAL A 200 16.73 -1.86 -8.10
N ASN A 201 17.79 -2.65 -8.29
CA ASN A 201 17.86 -3.64 -9.36
C ASN A 201 16.82 -4.74 -9.12
N ARG A 202 16.09 -5.13 -10.18
CA ARG A 202 15.02 -6.14 -10.13
C ARG A 202 15.46 -7.48 -9.55
N ASP A 203 16.73 -7.86 -9.68
CA ASP A 203 17.30 -9.07 -9.06
C ASP A 203 17.18 -9.10 -7.52
N ALA A 204 17.06 -7.93 -6.87
CA ALA A 204 16.88 -7.82 -5.43
C ALA A 204 15.40 -7.87 -4.97
N LEU A 205 14.44 -8.01 -5.89
CA LEU A 205 13.01 -8.05 -5.55
C LEU A 205 12.67 -9.22 -4.62
N GLU A 206 13.14 -10.42 -4.95
CA GLU A 206 12.89 -11.61 -4.12
C GLU A 206 13.56 -11.50 -2.74
N TYR A 207 14.71 -10.81 -2.65
CA TYR A 207 15.33 -10.49 -1.37
C TYR A 207 14.41 -9.60 -0.51
N LEU A 208 13.81 -8.56 -1.09
CA LEU A 208 12.84 -7.72 -0.38
C LEU A 208 11.60 -8.53 0.04
N TYR A 209 11.04 -9.36 -0.86
CA TYR A 209 9.85 -10.17 -0.56
C TYR A 209 10.10 -11.14 0.60
N ARG A 210 11.28 -11.77 0.63
CA ARG A 210 11.70 -12.61 1.75
C ARG A 210 11.92 -11.81 3.03
N ARG A 211 12.58 -10.65 2.96
CA ARG A 211 12.86 -9.79 4.13
C ARG A 211 11.57 -9.28 4.78
N GLU A 212 10.59 -8.90 3.98
CA GLU A 212 9.29 -8.38 4.40
C GLU A 212 8.26 -9.49 4.67
N GLY A 213 8.63 -10.76 4.43
CA GLY A 213 7.76 -11.90 4.68
C GLY A 213 6.48 -11.88 3.85
N VAL A 214 6.56 -11.46 2.58
CA VAL A 214 5.41 -11.33 1.66
C VAL A 214 4.67 -12.64 1.52
N HIS A 215 5.38 -13.73 1.22
CA HIS A 215 4.78 -15.07 1.09
C HIS A 215 4.31 -15.65 2.43
N ALA A 216 4.84 -15.16 3.55
CA ALA A 216 4.40 -15.53 4.89
C ALA A 216 3.21 -14.70 5.40
N GLY A 217 2.79 -13.69 4.62
CA GLY A 217 1.65 -12.83 4.93
C GLY A 217 1.90 -11.75 5.99
N SER A 218 3.16 -11.40 6.27
CA SER A 218 3.50 -10.35 7.23
C SER A 218 3.23 -8.97 6.65
N TYR A 219 3.88 -8.66 5.53
CA TYR A 219 3.65 -7.45 4.75
C TYR A 219 3.09 -7.80 3.37
N ARG A 220 2.43 -6.83 2.74
CA ARG A 220 2.07 -6.87 1.32
C ARG A 220 2.86 -5.79 0.58
N PRO A 221 3.28 -6.05 -0.68
CA PRO A 221 3.62 -4.97 -1.60
C PRO A 221 2.46 -3.98 -1.70
N ALA A 222 2.79 -2.70 -1.78
CA ALA A 222 1.86 -1.62 -2.03
C ALA A 222 2.55 -0.55 -2.88
N PHE A 223 1.75 0.31 -3.50
CA PHE A 223 2.25 1.39 -4.33
C PHE A 223 1.75 2.72 -3.76
N VAL A 224 2.68 3.66 -3.62
CA VAL A 224 2.43 4.98 -3.05
C VAL A 224 2.96 6.06 -3.98
N ASN A 225 2.49 7.29 -3.77
CA ASN A 225 3.00 8.47 -4.46
C ASN A 225 3.75 9.32 -3.43
N VAL A 226 5.01 9.64 -3.72
CA VAL A 226 5.90 10.32 -2.77
C VAL A 226 6.38 11.64 -3.35
N GLN A 227 6.51 12.63 -2.48
CA GLN A 227 7.11 13.92 -2.79
C GLN A 227 8.61 13.83 -2.55
N SER A 228 9.41 14.00 -3.60
CA SER A 228 10.86 14.03 -3.46
C SER A 228 11.29 15.31 -2.76
N HIS A 229 12.18 15.21 -1.76
CA HIS A 229 12.81 16.41 -1.18
C HIS A 229 13.68 17.13 -2.21
N ASN A 230 14.25 16.39 -3.16
CA ASN A 230 15.10 16.90 -4.23
C ASN A 230 14.71 16.27 -5.57
N GLY A 231 13.67 16.77 -6.23
CA GLY A 231 13.26 16.29 -7.55
C GLY A 231 11.76 16.39 -7.78
N PRO A 232 11.26 15.73 -8.83
CA PRO A 232 9.82 15.67 -9.08
C PRO A 232 9.14 14.73 -8.08
N ASP A 233 7.83 14.91 -7.93
CA ASP A 233 6.97 13.92 -7.31
C ASP A 233 6.98 12.63 -8.11
N LEU A 234 6.93 11.50 -7.41
CA LEU A 234 7.04 10.17 -8.00
C LEU A 234 5.77 9.39 -7.70
N THR A 235 5.24 8.74 -8.73
CA THR A 235 4.03 7.93 -8.63
C THR A 235 4.37 6.45 -8.77
N LYS A 236 3.48 5.58 -8.28
CA LYS A 236 3.62 4.11 -8.38
C LYS A 236 4.95 3.59 -7.80
N VAL A 237 5.39 4.13 -6.65
CA VAL A 237 6.61 3.71 -5.96
C VAL A 237 6.32 2.51 -5.06
N LEU A 238 7.12 1.45 -5.16
CA LEU A 238 6.96 0.25 -4.34
C LEU A 238 7.23 0.58 -2.86
N THR A 239 6.37 0.10 -1.98
CA THR A 239 6.63 0.00 -0.55
C THR A 239 5.99 -1.27 0.02
N PHE A 240 6.11 -1.49 1.32
CA PHE A 240 5.52 -2.64 2.00
C PHE A 240 4.66 -2.17 3.15
N LEU A 241 3.44 -2.69 3.25
CA LEU A 241 2.49 -2.36 4.33
C LEU A 241 2.14 -3.62 5.11
N VAL A 242 1.95 -3.52 6.41
CA VAL A 242 1.49 -4.66 7.22
C VAL A 242 0.13 -5.11 6.72
N ARG A 243 -0.01 -6.42 6.45
CA ARG A 243 -1.23 -6.97 5.84
C ARG A 243 -2.40 -7.02 6.83
N ASP A 244 -2.09 -7.42 8.06
CA ASP A 244 -3.03 -7.64 9.16
C ASP A 244 -2.53 -6.86 10.38
N LYS A 245 -2.92 -5.59 10.46
CA LYS A 245 -2.43 -4.61 11.44
C LYS A 245 -2.98 -4.91 12.83
N SER A 246 -2.11 -4.89 13.83
CA SER A 246 -2.48 -4.85 15.24
C SER A 246 -3.27 -3.57 15.53
N PRO A 247 -4.38 -3.63 16.27
CA PRO A 247 -5.17 -2.45 16.63
C PRO A 247 -4.45 -1.51 17.60
N ALA A 248 -3.38 -1.98 18.24
CA ALA A 248 -2.51 -1.19 19.11
C ALA A 248 -1.05 -1.31 18.68
N GLU A 249 -0.29 -0.23 18.84
CA GLU A 249 1.14 -0.25 18.58
C GLU A 249 1.90 -1.12 19.57
N ILE A 250 2.93 -1.79 19.06
CA ILE A 250 3.78 -2.71 19.81
C ILE A 250 5.17 -2.07 19.85
N PRO A 251 5.81 -1.92 21.02
CA PRO A 251 7.10 -1.26 21.10
C PRO A 251 8.17 -2.02 20.30
N PRO A 252 8.96 -1.33 19.45
CA PRO A 252 10.12 -1.95 18.81
C PRO A 252 11.24 -2.22 19.83
N PRO A 253 12.14 -3.19 19.55
CA PRO A 253 13.34 -3.38 20.36
C PRO A 253 14.40 -2.32 20.04
N ASP A 254 15.27 -2.00 21.00
CA ASP A 254 16.25 -0.91 20.90
C ASP A 254 17.15 -1.01 19.67
N HIS A 255 17.68 -2.20 19.36
CA HIS A 255 18.54 -2.39 18.17
C HIS A 255 17.80 -2.06 16.86
N TYR A 256 16.52 -2.40 16.76
CA TYR A 256 15.71 -2.14 15.57
C TYR A 256 15.32 -0.66 15.46
N ALA A 257 15.05 0.00 16.58
CA ALA A 257 14.84 1.45 16.60
C ALA A 257 16.10 2.20 16.16
N LEU A 258 17.29 1.76 16.61
CA LEU A 258 18.57 2.31 16.17
C LEU A 258 18.79 2.14 14.66
N GLU A 259 18.43 1.00 14.06
CA GLU A 259 18.45 0.81 12.60
C GLU A 259 17.61 1.89 11.90
N ILE A 260 16.38 2.14 12.35
CA ILE A 260 15.49 3.15 11.75
C ILE A 260 16.11 4.55 11.84
N LEU A 261 16.51 4.97 13.05
CA LEU A 261 17.02 6.33 13.27
C LEU A 261 18.35 6.57 12.55
N ARG A 262 19.23 5.57 12.55
CA ARG A 262 20.51 5.63 11.83
C ARG A 262 20.30 5.68 10.32
N GLY A 263 19.41 4.84 9.78
CA GLY A 263 19.09 4.81 8.36
C GLY A 263 18.41 6.09 7.85
N GLY A 264 17.60 6.75 8.68
CA GLY A 264 16.97 8.02 8.32
C GLY A 264 17.90 9.23 8.40
N LYS A 265 19.01 9.15 9.15
CA LYS A 265 19.91 10.29 9.37
C LYS A 265 20.56 10.76 8.07
N GLY A 266 20.38 12.04 7.75
CA GLY A 266 20.90 12.65 6.52
C GLY A 266 19.95 12.57 5.32
N TRP A 267 18.85 11.81 5.44
CA TRP A 267 17.81 11.69 4.42
C TRP A 267 16.49 12.32 4.86
N LEU A 268 16.12 12.16 6.13
CA LEU A 268 14.91 12.72 6.72
C LEU A 268 15.21 14.05 7.40
N SER A 269 14.19 14.89 7.56
CA SER A 269 14.28 16.14 8.30
C SER A 269 14.60 15.89 9.77
N GLU A 270 15.38 16.79 10.38
CA GLU A 270 15.74 16.71 11.80
C GLU A 270 14.49 16.75 12.70
N THR A 271 13.49 17.54 12.30
CA THR A 271 12.19 17.63 12.99
C THR A 271 11.44 16.30 12.97
N TYR A 272 11.44 15.60 11.84
CA TYR A 272 10.79 14.30 11.73
C TYR A 272 11.52 13.24 12.55
N LEU A 273 12.85 13.17 12.45
CA LEU A 273 13.66 12.24 13.24
C LEU A 273 13.47 12.43 14.75
N SER A 274 13.48 13.68 15.22
CA SER A 274 13.26 14.00 16.62
C SER A 274 11.86 13.59 17.12
N SER A 275 10.83 13.79 16.30
CA SER A 275 9.47 13.35 16.59
C SER A 275 9.37 11.81 16.59
N LEU A 276 10.03 11.13 15.66
CA LEU A 276 10.04 9.67 15.55
C LEU A 276 10.75 9.02 16.73
N GLU A 277 11.91 9.54 17.15
CA GLU A 277 12.63 9.08 18.34
C GLU A 277 11.76 9.25 19.60
N THR A 278 11.10 10.41 19.74
CA THR A 278 10.17 10.66 20.85
C THR A 278 9.01 9.67 20.87
N HIS A 279 8.40 9.39 19.72
CA HIS A 279 7.33 8.40 19.58
C HIS A 279 7.79 7.00 20.01
N ILE A 280 8.92 6.54 19.46
CA ILE A 280 9.52 5.23 19.79
C ILE A 280 9.77 5.11 21.30
N HIS A 281 10.41 6.11 21.90
CA HIS A 281 10.71 6.10 23.33
C HIS A 281 9.41 6.04 24.15
N SER A 282 8.39 6.81 23.77
CA SER A 282 7.10 6.80 24.48
C SER A 282 6.47 5.39 24.53
N LEU A 283 6.50 4.65 23.42
CA LEU A 283 6.01 3.27 23.35
C LEU A 283 6.83 2.33 24.24
N GLN A 284 8.15 2.45 24.20
CA GLN A 284 9.06 1.60 24.98
C GLN A 284 8.97 1.85 26.49
N PHE A 285 8.74 3.10 26.92
CA PHE A 285 8.54 3.45 28.32
C PHE A 285 7.17 2.99 28.85
N GLN A 286 6.09 3.22 28.12
CA GLN A 286 4.75 2.77 28.52
C GLN A 286 4.66 1.25 28.71
N ASN A 287 5.45 0.49 27.96
CA ASN A 287 5.48 -0.97 28.11
C ASN A 287 6.30 -1.46 29.32
N LYS A 288 7.30 -0.69 29.79
CA LYS A 288 8.07 -1.03 30.99
C LYS A 288 7.23 -0.87 32.27
N SER A 289 6.38 0.14 32.34
CA SER A 289 5.50 0.37 33.51
C SER A 289 4.38 -0.67 33.67
N HIS A 290 4.00 -1.40 32.60
CA HIS A 290 3.01 -2.47 32.65
C HIS A 290 3.60 -3.87 32.90
N GLY A 291 4.93 -4.02 32.87
CA GLY A 291 5.64 -5.27 33.14
C GLY A 291 6.10 -5.45 34.59
N GLU A 292 5.86 -4.46 35.45
CA GLU A 292 6.27 -4.43 36.87
C GLU A 292 5.07 -4.56 37.85
N VAL A 293 3.91 -5.06 37.40
CA VAL A 293 2.73 -5.32 38.24
C VAL A 293 2.42 -6.80 38.34
#